data_AF-A0A7Y5EEG2-F1
#
_entry.id   AF-A0A7Y5EEG2-F1
#
_cell.length_a   1.000
_cell.length_b   1.000
_cell.length_c   1.000
_cell.angle_alpha   90.00
_cell.angle_beta   90.00
_cell.angle_gamma   90.00
#
_symmetry.space_group_name_H-M   'P 1'
#
loop_
_entity.id
_entity.type
_entity.pdbx_description
1 polymer ?
#
loop_
_entity_poly.entity_id
_entity_poly.type
_entity_poly.pdbx_seq_one_letter_code
_entity_poly.pdbx_strand_id
1 'polypeptide(L)'
;GASLITPNLSEFETIVGRCADEAELVAKGLQLLLDLDLGAVLVTRGEHGMTLLRTGQPALHLPARAREVFDVTGAGDTVISTLAAAIAAGEDLPHAVALANLAAGIVVGKLGTAAISAPELRRAIQREEGSERGVLGLEQLLLAIDDARAHKEKIVFTNGCFDILHAGHVTYLEQARAQGDRLIVAVNDDASVSRLKGPGRPINSVDRRMAVLAGLGAVDWVISFPEATPENLLSQVKPDVLVKGGDYGIDQVVGADIVKGYGGTVKVLGLVENSSTTAIVEKIRKN
;
A
#
# COMPACT_ATOMS: atom_id res chain seq x y z
N GLY A 1 -37.86 -10.25 -7.21
CA GLY A 1 -36.85 -11.27 -6.85
C GLY A 1 -35.56 -10.59 -6.44
N ALA A 2 -34.60 -11.36 -5.94
CA ALA A 2 -33.23 -10.90 -5.67
C ALA A 2 -32.26 -11.53 -6.68
N SER A 3 -31.14 -10.88 -6.99
CA SER A 3 -30.10 -11.45 -7.86
C SER A 3 -29.02 -12.20 -7.06
N LEU A 4 -28.84 -11.82 -5.80
CA LEU A 4 -27.86 -12.37 -4.86
C LEU A 4 -28.45 -12.25 -3.44
N ILE A 5 -28.24 -13.28 -2.63
CA ILE A 5 -28.54 -13.26 -1.19
C ILE A 5 -27.27 -13.58 -0.39
N THR A 6 -27.21 -13.07 0.85
CA THR A 6 -26.04 -13.18 1.71
C THR A 6 -26.37 -13.76 3.11
N PRO A 7 -26.97 -14.96 3.21
CA PRO A 7 -27.32 -15.52 4.51
C PRO A 7 -26.06 -15.83 5.33
N ASN A 8 -26.15 -15.65 6.65
CA ASN A 8 -25.17 -16.28 7.52
C ASN A 8 -25.39 -17.80 7.58
N LEU A 9 -24.39 -18.54 8.07
CA LEU A 9 -24.44 -20.01 8.09
C LEU A 9 -25.69 -20.54 8.84
N SER A 10 -26.08 -19.93 9.96
CA SER A 10 -27.25 -20.36 10.72
C SER A 10 -28.56 -20.09 9.97
N GLU A 11 -28.69 -18.94 9.32
CA GLU A 11 -29.84 -18.62 8.44
C GLU A 11 -29.91 -19.59 7.26
N PHE A 12 -28.77 -19.89 6.65
CA PHE A 12 -28.67 -20.84 5.54
C PHE A 12 -29.11 -22.24 5.97
N GLU A 13 -28.55 -22.79 7.06
CA GLU A 13 -28.92 -24.11 7.58
C GLU A 13 -30.37 -24.20 8.07
N THR A 14 -30.98 -23.08 8.47
CA THR A 14 -32.42 -23.03 8.80
C THR A 14 -33.29 -23.32 7.58
N ILE A 15 -32.82 -22.95 6.39
CA ILE A 15 -33.55 -23.11 5.12
C ILE A 15 -33.25 -24.47 4.48
N VAL A 16 -31.97 -24.83 4.36
CA VAL A 16 -31.54 -26.03 3.60
C VAL A 16 -31.29 -27.26 4.49
N GLY A 17 -31.42 -27.12 5.81
CA GLY A 17 -31.02 -28.11 6.80
C GLY A 17 -29.52 -28.09 7.09
N ARG A 18 -29.11 -28.65 8.24
CA ARG A 18 -27.71 -28.70 8.68
C ARG A 18 -26.76 -29.26 7.62
N CYS A 19 -25.56 -28.70 7.53
CA CYS A 19 -24.49 -29.17 6.65
C CYS A 19 -23.41 -29.86 7.50
N ALA A 20 -23.10 -31.13 7.21
CA ALA A 20 -22.08 -31.88 7.91
C ALA A 20 -20.66 -31.49 7.49
N ASP A 21 -20.48 -31.07 6.24
CA ASP A 21 -19.20 -30.69 5.66
C ASP A 21 -19.33 -29.61 4.57
N GLU A 22 -18.19 -29.20 4.00
CA GLU A 22 -18.15 -28.19 2.93
C GLU A 22 -18.82 -28.66 1.64
N ALA A 23 -18.74 -29.95 1.33
CA ALA A 23 -19.32 -30.50 0.12
C ALA A 23 -20.86 -30.44 0.19
N GLU A 24 -21.44 -30.76 1.36
CA GLU A 24 -22.87 -30.67 1.61
C GLU A 24 -23.34 -29.20 1.60
N LEU A 25 -22.57 -28.27 2.15
CA LEU A 25 -22.87 -26.83 2.08
C LEU A 25 -22.93 -26.35 0.63
N VAL A 26 -21.93 -26.70 -0.19
CA VAL A 26 -21.89 -26.34 -1.61
C VAL A 26 -23.06 -26.96 -2.36
N ALA A 27 -23.32 -28.25 -2.18
CA ALA A 27 -24.39 -28.96 -2.86
C ALA A 27 -25.78 -28.36 -2.54
N LYS A 28 -26.07 -28.14 -1.25
CA LYS A 28 -27.33 -27.53 -0.80
C LYS A 28 -27.47 -26.09 -1.25
N GLY A 29 -26.38 -25.34 -1.27
CA GLY A 29 -26.42 -23.95 -1.69
C GLY A 29 -26.60 -23.77 -3.20
N LEU A 30 -26.03 -24.68 -4.00
CA LEU A 30 -26.32 -24.75 -5.44
C LEU A 30 -27.78 -25.16 -5.70
N GLN A 31 -28.34 -26.07 -4.91
CA GLN A 31 -29.76 -26.41 -4.99
C GLN A 31 -30.65 -25.20 -4.65
N LEU A 32 -30.35 -24.49 -3.56
CA LEU A 32 -31.07 -23.29 -3.15
C LEU A 32 -31.03 -22.20 -4.23
N LEU A 33 -29.89 -22.04 -4.90
CA LEU A 33 -29.71 -21.10 -5.99
C LEU A 33 -30.67 -21.42 -7.16
N LEU A 34 -30.82 -22.70 -7.51
CA LEU A 34 -31.76 -23.15 -8.54
C LEU A 34 -33.23 -22.98 -8.10
N ASP A 35 -33.55 -23.38 -6.87
CA ASP A 35 -34.92 -23.33 -6.34
C ASP A 35 -35.47 -21.90 -6.27
N LEU A 36 -34.60 -20.92 -6.03
CA LEU A 36 -34.94 -19.50 -5.90
C LEU A 36 -34.64 -18.65 -7.15
N ASP A 37 -34.15 -19.26 -8.23
CA ASP A 37 -33.75 -18.59 -9.47
C ASP A 37 -32.80 -17.39 -9.23
N LEU A 38 -31.76 -17.62 -8.42
CA LEU A 38 -30.78 -16.61 -8.03
C LEU A 38 -29.56 -16.64 -8.96
N GLY A 39 -28.91 -15.50 -9.16
CA GLY A 39 -27.62 -15.45 -9.86
C GLY A 39 -26.47 -15.96 -8.99
N ALA A 40 -26.55 -15.77 -7.68
CA ALA A 40 -25.55 -16.18 -6.72
C ALA A 40 -26.09 -16.31 -5.29
N VAL A 41 -25.39 -17.09 -4.46
CA VAL A 41 -25.58 -17.17 -3.00
C VAL A 41 -24.21 -16.98 -2.33
N LEU A 42 -24.11 -16.03 -1.41
CA LEU A 42 -22.90 -15.81 -0.61
C LEU A 42 -23.17 -16.18 0.85
N VAL A 43 -22.69 -17.33 1.30
CA VAL A 43 -22.85 -17.76 2.69
C VAL A 43 -21.73 -17.18 3.54
N THR A 44 -22.04 -16.34 4.53
CA THR A 44 -21.05 -15.84 5.51
C THR A 44 -20.93 -16.81 6.69
N ARG A 45 -19.70 -17.23 7.01
CA ARG A 45 -19.38 -18.34 7.93
C ARG A 45 -18.52 -17.90 9.13
N GLY A 46 -18.65 -16.65 9.57
CA GLY A 46 -17.92 -16.12 10.74
C GLY A 46 -16.40 -16.25 10.56
N GLU A 47 -15.72 -16.88 11.52
CA GLU A 47 -14.27 -17.12 11.49
C GLU A 47 -13.80 -17.99 10.31
N HIS A 48 -14.71 -18.79 9.73
CA HIS A 48 -14.40 -19.59 8.54
C HIS A 48 -14.49 -18.76 7.24
N GLY A 49 -14.89 -17.49 7.29
CA GLY A 49 -14.90 -16.60 6.12
C GLY A 49 -16.21 -16.67 5.33
N MET A 50 -16.14 -16.78 4.01
CA MET A 50 -17.31 -16.72 3.12
C MET A 50 -17.23 -17.75 1.99
N THR A 51 -18.37 -18.28 1.58
CA THR A 51 -18.48 -19.19 0.43
C THR A 51 -19.45 -18.62 -0.60
N LEU A 52 -18.93 -18.29 -1.79
CA LEU A 52 -19.70 -17.82 -2.94
C LEU A 52 -20.06 -18.99 -3.86
N LEU A 53 -21.34 -19.11 -4.17
CA LEU A 53 -21.93 -20.12 -5.04
C LEU A 53 -22.62 -19.46 -6.23
N ARG A 54 -22.40 -20.01 -7.43
CA ARG A 54 -22.88 -19.49 -8.71
C ARG A 54 -23.18 -20.63 -9.67
N THR A 55 -24.20 -20.48 -10.51
CA THR A 55 -24.54 -21.49 -11.53
C THR A 55 -23.38 -21.71 -12.49
N GLY A 56 -23.01 -22.99 -12.69
CA GLY A 56 -22.00 -23.39 -13.67
C GLY A 56 -20.57 -22.94 -13.35
N GLN A 57 -20.30 -22.46 -12.13
CA GLN A 57 -18.96 -22.07 -11.68
C GLN A 57 -18.57 -22.83 -10.42
N PRO A 58 -17.27 -23.08 -10.20
CA PRO A 58 -16.81 -23.68 -8.95
C PRO A 58 -17.13 -22.76 -7.76
N ALA A 59 -17.43 -23.39 -6.62
CA ALA A 59 -17.58 -22.68 -5.36
C ALA A 59 -16.28 -21.93 -5.04
N LEU A 60 -16.40 -20.66 -4.67
CA LEU A 60 -15.27 -19.84 -4.25
C LEU A 60 -15.36 -19.68 -2.74
N HIS A 61 -14.39 -20.24 -2.03
CA HIS A 61 -14.26 -20.05 -0.59
C HIS A 61 -13.16 -19.04 -0.30
N LEU A 62 -13.47 -18.02 0.50
CA LEU A 62 -12.53 -17.03 0.99
C LEU A 62 -12.44 -17.14 2.51
N PRO A 63 -11.26 -17.39 3.10
CA PRO A 63 -11.11 -17.44 4.55
C PRO A 63 -11.36 -16.07 5.19
N ALA A 64 -11.74 -16.03 6.46
CA ALA A 64 -11.97 -14.76 7.16
C ALA A 64 -10.70 -13.92 7.22
N ARG A 65 -10.83 -12.60 7.05
CA ARG A 65 -9.73 -11.64 7.10
C ARG A 65 -9.70 -10.83 8.41
N ALA A 66 -10.01 -11.47 9.54
CA ALA A 66 -10.01 -10.82 10.85
C ALA A 66 -8.66 -11.03 11.56
N ARG A 67 -7.99 -9.95 11.99
CA ARG A 67 -6.77 -10.00 12.81
C ARG A 67 -7.08 -10.10 14.30
N GLU A 68 -8.11 -9.39 14.76
CA GLU A 68 -8.66 -9.41 16.12
C GLU A 68 -10.17 -9.14 16.04
N VAL A 69 -11.00 -9.97 16.70
CA VAL A 69 -12.47 -9.82 16.70
C VAL A 69 -12.89 -9.18 18.01
N PHE A 70 -13.49 -7.99 17.93
CA PHE A 70 -14.00 -7.24 19.08
C PHE A 70 -15.53 -7.26 19.15
N ASP A 71 -16.21 -7.03 18.03
CA ASP A 71 -17.67 -6.97 17.94
C ASP A 71 -18.13 -7.40 16.55
N VAL A 72 -19.07 -8.35 16.44
CA VAL A 72 -19.58 -8.83 15.14
C VAL A 72 -20.81 -8.06 14.63
N THR A 73 -21.27 -7.08 15.40
CA THR A 73 -22.46 -6.29 15.10
C THR A 73 -22.23 -5.42 13.86
N GLY A 74 -23.11 -5.53 12.86
CA GLY A 74 -23.02 -4.75 11.62
C GLY A 74 -22.07 -5.29 10.55
N ALA A 75 -21.43 -6.46 10.78
CA ALA A 75 -20.58 -7.11 9.79
C ALA A 75 -21.37 -7.51 8.53
N GLY A 76 -22.59 -8.03 8.70
CA GLY A 76 -23.48 -8.38 7.59
C GLY A 76 -23.87 -7.17 6.73
N ASP A 77 -24.22 -6.05 7.37
CA ASP A 77 -24.53 -4.81 6.65
C ASP A 77 -23.32 -4.29 5.87
N THR A 78 -22.12 -4.40 6.45
CA THR A 78 -20.85 -4.05 5.79
C THR A 78 -20.58 -4.92 4.55
N VAL A 79 -20.86 -6.22 4.65
CA VAL A 79 -20.73 -7.14 3.50
C VAL A 79 -21.67 -6.69 2.39
N ILE A 80 -22.95 -6.50 2.70
CA ILE A 80 -23.96 -6.12 1.71
C ILE A 80 -23.64 -4.76 1.08
N SER A 81 -23.27 -3.76 1.88
CA SER A 81 -22.96 -2.42 1.39
C SER A 81 -21.73 -2.40 0.49
N THR A 82 -20.66 -3.11 0.89
CA THR A 82 -19.40 -3.15 0.12
C THR A 82 -19.58 -3.93 -1.18
N LEU A 83 -20.28 -5.07 -1.12
CA LEU A 83 -20.61 -5.91 -2.26
C LEU A 83 -21.46 -5.14 -3.28
N ALA A 84 -22.51 -4.46 -2.81
CA ALA A 84 -23.37 -3.64 -3.67
C ALA A 84 -22.61 -2.49 -4.31
N ALA A 85 -21.74 -1.80 -3.56
CA ALA A 85 -20.92 -0.71 -4.08
C ALA A 85 -19.92 -1.20 -5.15
N ALA A 86 -19.25 -2.33 -4.93
CA ALA A 86 -18.29 -2.90 -5.88
C ALA A 86 -18.99 -3.36 -7.18
N ILE A 87 -20.12 -4.06 -7.07
CA ILE A 87 -20.92 -4.46 -8.24
C ILE A 87 -21.41 -3.23 -9.00
N ALA A 88 -21.87 -2.19 -8.30
CA ALA A 88 -22.29 -0.93 -8.93
C ALA A 88 -21.15 -0.19 -9.64
N ALA A 89 -19.91 -0.38 -9.19
CA ALA A 89 -18.71 0.13 -9.84
C ALA A 89 -18.26 -0.72 -11.05
N GLY A 90 -18.94 -1.83 -11.34
CA GLY A 90 -18.64 -2.72 -12.47
C GLY A 90 -17.66 -3.85 -12.14
N GLU A 91 -17.34 -4.07 -10.86
CA GLU A 91 -16.50 -5.19 -10.44
C GLU A 91 -17.21 -6.53 -10.63
N ASP A 92 -16.43 -7.57 -10.90
CA ASP A 92 -16.95 -8.93 -10.93
C ASP A 92 -17.26 -9.46 -9.52
N LEU A 93 -18.07 -10.51 -9.45
CA LEU A 93 -18.54 -11.02 -8.17
C LEU A 93 -17.41 -11.57 -7.26
N PRO A 94 -16.41 -12.33 -7.77
CA PRO A 94 -15.25 -12.72 -6.97
C PRO A 94 -14.51 -11.55 -6.32
N HIS A 95 -14.19 -10.51 -7.07
CA HIS A 95 -13.48 -9.34 -6.54
C HIS A 95 -14.36 -8.56 -5.56
N ALA A 96 -15.64 -8.38 -5.87
CA ALA A 96 -16.59 -7.73 -4.98
C ALA A 96 -16.75 -8.48 -3.64
N VAL A 97 -16.78 -9.82 -3.66
CA VAL A 97 -16.81 -10.65 -2.44
C VAL A 97 -15.48 -10.58 -1.67
N ALA A 98 -14.34 -10.53 -2.36
CA ALA A 98 -13.05 -10.34 -1.70
C ALA A 98 -12.98 -9.00 -0.94
N LEU A 99 -13.44 -7.91 -1.57
CA LEU A 99 -13.56 -6.59 -0.94
C LEU A 99 -14.50 -6.62 0.27
N ALA A 100 -15.66 -7.26 0.13
CA ALA A 100 -16.63 -7.39 1.22
C ALA A 100 -16.09 -8.22 2.40
N ASN A 101 -15.34 -9.29 2.13
CA ASN A 101 -14.71 -10.12 3.16
C ASN A 101 -13.63 -9.35 3.93
N LEU A 102 -12.83 -8.54 3.23
CA LEU A 102 -11.85 -7.67 3.84
C LEU A 102 -12.52 -6.57 4.68
N ALA A 103 -13.56 -5.93 4.14
CA ALA A 103 -14.32 -4.89 4.82
C ALA A 103 -14.96 -5.41 6.11
N ALA A 104 -15.60 -6.58 6.06
CA ALA A 104 -16.16 -7.24 7.23
C ALA A 104 -15.06 -7.54 8.27
N GLY A 105 -13.91 -8.06 7.84
CA GLY A 105 -12.76 -8.32 8.72
C GLY A 105 -12.24 -7.09 9.47
N ILE A 106 -12.35 -5.89 8.87
CA ILE A 106 -11.98 -4.62 9.51
C ILE A 106 -13.05 -4.16 10.50
N VAL A 107 -14.32 -4.22 10.11
CA VAL A 107 -15.43 -3.74 10.95
C VAL A 107 -15.57 -4.59 12.21
N VAL A 108 -15.34 -5.91 12.13
CA VAL A 108 -15.41 -6.75 13.33
C VAL A 108 -14.33 -6.45 14.37
N GLY A 109 -13.30 -5.71 13.99
CA GLY A 109 -12.27 -5.20 14.90
C GLY A 109 -12.64 -3.89 15.60
N LYS A 110 -13.82 -3.30 15.32
CA LYS A 110 -14.30 -2.04 15.88
C LYS A 110 -15.43 -2.30 16.88
N LEU A 111 -15.65 -1.36 17.81
CA LEU A 111 -16.77 -1.42 18.76
C LEU A 111 -18.06 -0.89 18.12
N GLY A 112 -19.15 -1.65 18.20
CA GLY A 112 -20.48 -1.28 17.72
C GLY A 112 -20.64 -1.33 16.19
N THR A 113 -21.75 -0.77 15.69
CA THR A 113 -22.06 -0.64 14.26
C THR A 113 -21.18 0.43 13.60
N ALA A 114 -19.90 0.12 13.42
CA ALA A 114 -18.95 1.01 12.79
C ALA A 114 -19.01 0.90 11.27
N ALA A 115 -19.00 2.03 10.56
CA ALA A 115 -18.87 2.03 9.11
C ALA A 115 -17.41 1.84 8.69
N ILE A 116 -17.21 1.31 7.49
CA ILE A 116 -15.93 1.31 6.80
C ILE A 116 -15.87 2.45 5.79
N SER A 117 -14.74 3.16 5.74
CA SER A 117 -14.47 4.17 4.74
C SER A 117 -13.64 3.62 3.56
N ALA A 118 -13.77 4.24 2.38
CA ALA A 118 -12.97 3.84 1.22
C ALA A 118 -11.43 3.90 1.46
N PRO A 119 -10.89 4.91 2.18
CA PRO A 119 -9.47 4.92 2.57
C PRO A 119 -9.07 3.72 3.44
N GLU A 120 -9.89 3.34 4.43
CA GLU A 120 -9.60 2.18 5.29
C GLU A 120 -9.57 0.87 4.51
N LEU A 121 -10.53 0.66 3.61
CA LEU A 121 -10.56 -0.52 2.75
C LEU A 121 -9.34 -0.55 1.82
N ARG A 122 -8.98 0.60 1.23
CA ARG A 122 -7.78 0.73 0.37
C ARG A 122 -6.49 0.37 1.12
N ARG A 123 -6.33 0.82 2.37
CA ARG A 123 -5.17 0.43 3.21
C ARG A 123 -5.07 -1.06 3.42
N ALA A 124 -6.20 -1.70 3.68
CA ALA A 124 -6.21 -3.12 3.95
C ALA A 124 -5.82 -3.93 2.70
N ILE A 125 -6.26 -3.50 1.52
CA ILE A 125 -5.83 -4.08 0.23
C ILE A 125 -4.32 -3.87 0.05
N GLN A 126 -3.84 -2.64 0.22
CA GLN A 126 -2.41 -2.31 0.09
C GLN A 126 -1.53 -3.10 1.08
N ARG A 127 -2.00 -3.32 2.30
CA ARG A 127 -1.33 -4.17 3.31
C ARG A 127 -1.21 -5.62 2.87
N GLU A 128 -2.24 -6.17 2.24
CA GLU A 128 -2.21 -7.54 1.71
C GLU A 128 -1.34 -7.66 0.47
N GLU A 129 -1.31 -6.63 -0.37
CA GLU A 129 -0.48 -6.55 -1.58
C GLU A 129 0.98 -6.17 -1.29
N GLY A 130 1.34 -5.89 -0.03
CA GLY A 130 2.70 -5.54 0.39
C GLY A 130 3.10 -4.08 0.12
N SER A 131 2.15 -3.21 -0.21
CA SER A 131 2.33 -1.81 -0.60
C SER A 131 2.46 -0.82 0.58
N GLU A 132 2.59 -1.29 1.84
CA GLU A 132 2.98 -0.39 2.94
C GLU A 132 4.35 0.25 2.68
N ARG A 133 5.21 -0.46 1.95
CA ARG A 133 6.55 -0.01 1.58
C ARG A 133 6.95 -0.51 0.19
N GLY A 134 7.88 0.19 -0.44
CA GLY A 134 8.55 -0.30 -1.64
C GLY A 134 8.57 0.69 -2.80
N VAL A 135 8.75 0.15 -4.02
CA VAL A 135 8.84 0.92 -5.25
C VAL A 135 7.45 1.25 -5.76
N LEU A 136 7.15 2.55 -5.93
CA LEU A 136 5.85 3.04 -6.38
C LEU A 136 5.98 3.95 -7.61
N GLY A 137 4.99 3.88 -8.49
CA GLY A 137 4.74 4.93 -9.49
C GLY A 137 4.15 6.19 -8.83
N LEU A 138 4.14 7.31 -9.56
CA LEU A 138 3.65 8.59 -9.04
C LEU A 138 2.20 8.52 -8.54
N GLU A 139 1.28 7.94 -9.32
CA GLU A 139 -0.13 7.82 -8.92
C GLU A 139 -0.28 7.01 -7.63
N GLN A 140 0.39 5.87 -7.54
CA GLN A 140 0.38 5.02 -6.34
C GLN A 140 0.98 5.73 -5.13
N LEU A 141 2.08 6.48 -5.33
CA LEU A 141 2.71 7.27 -4.29
C LEU A 141 1.78 8.36 -3.76
N LEU A 142 1.07 9.09 -4.63
CA LEU A 142 0.11 10.12 -4.20
C LEU A 142 -1.03 9.52 -3.39
N LEU A 143 -1.54 8.34 -3.79
CA LEU A 143 -2.56 7.62 -3.03
C LEU A 143 -2.05 7.21 -1.63
N ALA A 144 -0.81 6.73 -1.54
CA ALA A 144 -0.19 6.36 -0.26
C ALA A 144 0.08 7.58 0.64
N ILE A 145 0.43 8.73 0.06
CA ILE A 145 0.62 9.98 0.79
C ILE A 145 -0.69 10.52 1.34
N ASP A 146 -1.75 10.57 0.53
CA ASP A 146 -3.07 11.08 0.98
C ASP A 146 -3.61 10.22 2.12
N ASP A 147 -3.38 8.93 2.04
CA ASP A 147 -3.73 7.98 3.06
C ASP A 147 -2.94 8.19 4.38
N ALA A 148 -1.62 8.36 4.29
CA ALA A 148 -0.76 8.71 5.43
C ALA A 148 -1.16 10.04 6.08
N ARG A 149 -1.48 11.07 5.27
CA ARG A 149 -1.99 12.35 5.75
C ARG A 149 -3.32 12.24 6.47
N ALA A 150 -4.24 11.40 5.99
CA ALA A 150 -5.51 11.14 6.67
C ALA A 150 -5.29 10.60 8.10
N HIS A 151 -4.13 9.98 8.34
CA HIS A 151 -3.71 9.45 9.64
C HIS A 151 -2.74 10.34 10.40
N LYS A 152 -2.56 11.58 9.93
CA LYS A 152 -1.68 12.59 10.52
C LYS A 152 -0.21 12.13 10.59
N GLU A 153 0.19 11.22 9.72
CA GLU A 153 1.58 10.80 9.56
C GLU A 153 2.36 11.90 8.82
N LYS A 154 3.53 12.26 9.35
CA LYS A 154 4.39 13.30 8.79
C LYS A 154 5.28 12.73 7.69
N ILE A 155 5.21 13.31 6.50
CA ILE A 155 5.90 12.83 5.30
C ILE A 155 7.26 13.51 5.16
N VAL A 156 8.31 12.69 5.12
CA VAL A 156 9.69 13.10 4.87
C VAL A 156 10.08 12.73 3.45
N PHE A 157 10.80 13.62 2.78
CA PHE A 157 11.33 13.40 1.44
C PHE A 157 12.83 13.66 1.39
N THR A 158 13.54 12.78 0.70
CA THR A 158 14.93 12.98 0.30
C THR A 158 15.11 12.50 -1.13
N ASN A 159 16.15 12.98 -1.81
CA ASN A 159 16.54 12.46 -3.11
C ASN A 159 18.04 12.34 -3.29
N GLY A 160 18.45 11.42 -4.17
CA GLY A 160 19.84 11.22 -4.54
C GLY A 160 20.03 10.11 -5.58
N CYS A 161 21.26 9.94 -6.04
CA CYS A 161 21.58 8.90 -7.02
C CYS A 161 21.63 7.49 -6.38
N PHE A 162 22.13 7.36 -5.15
CA PHE A 162 22.27 6.09 -4.41
C PHE A 162 22.88 4.95 -5.24
N ASP A 163 23.98 5.25 -5.96
CA ASP A 163 24.57 4.33 -6.94
C ASP A 163 25.20 3.08 -6.29
N ILE A 164 26.07 3.26 -5.30
CA ILE A 164 26.56 2.19 -4.44
C ILE A 164 26.31 2.62 -3.00
N LEU A 165 25.47 1.87 -2.30
CA LEU A 165 25.18 2.12 -0.90
C LEU A 165 26.38 1.79 0.00
N HIS A 166 26.46 2.50 1.12
CA HIS A 166 27.44 2.31 2.17
C HIS A 166 26.83 2.76 3.49
N ALA A 167 27.51 2.51 4.61
CA ALA A 167 27.01 2.81 5.95
C ALA A 167 26.56 4.28 6.13
N GLY A 168 27.27 5.23 5.51
CA GLY A 168 26.86 6.63 5.48
C GLY A 168 25.46 6.87 4.88
N HIS A 169 25.08 6.17 3.80
CA HIS A 169 23.72 6.28 3.25
C HIS A 169 22.67 5.68 4.20
N VAL A 170 22.96 4.55 4.83
CA VAL A 170 22.03 3.91 5.79
C VAL A 170 21.78 4.86 6.96
N THR A 171 22.85 5.38 7.57
CA THR A 171 22.75 6.31 8.70
C THR A 171 22.02 7.59 8.31
N TYR A 172 22.31 8.14 7.12
CA TYR A 172 21.62 9.31 6.59
C TYR A 172 20.11 9.08 6.43
N LEU A 173 19.71 7.93 5.86
CA LEU A 173 18.31 7.59 5.66
C LEU A 173 17.59 7.34 6.99
N GLU A 174 18.26 6.75 7.98
CA GLU A 174 17.72 6.60 9.35
C GLU A 174 17.49 7.97 10.01
N GLN A 175 18.45 8.89 9.90
CA GLN A 175 18.31 10.25 10.42
C GLN A 175 17.21 11.04 9.69
N ALA A 176 17.07 10.85 8.38
CA ALA A 176 15.99 11.42 7.60
C ALA A 176 14.63 10.87 8.06
N ARG A 177 14.50 9.55 8.20
CA ARG A 177 13.29 8.89 8.69
C ARG A 177 12.90 9.36 10.09
N ALA A 178 13.86 9.72 10.95
CA ALA A 178 13.59 10.28 12.27
C ALA A 178 12.96 11.69 12.26
N GLN A 179 12.88 12.37 11.11
CA GLN A 179 12.23 13.69 10.99
C GLN A 179 10.71 13.63 10.81
N GLY A 180 10.14 12.43 10.68
CA GLY A 180 8.70 12.19 10.50
C GLY A 180 8.33 10.71 10.61
N ASP A 181 7.23 10.31 9.97
CA ASP A 181 6.62 8.99 10.10
C ASP A 181 6.74 8.14 8.82
N ARG A 182 6.87 8.79 7.66
CA ARG A 182 7.06 8.11 6.37
C ARG A 182 8.23 8.73 5.62
N LEU A 183 9.16 7.92 5.12
CA LEU A 183 10.27 8.39 4.30
C LEU A 183 10.09 8.01 2.83
N ILE A 184 10.03 9.03 1.97
CA ILE A 184 10.13 8.93 0.52
C ILE A 184 11.58 9.13 0.10
N VAL A 185 12.11 8.19 -0.67
CA VAL A 185 13.41 8.32 -1.35
C VAL A 185 13.18 8.43 -2.85
N ALA A 186 13.38 9.62 -3.38
CA ALA A 186 13.36 9.85 -4.82
C ALA A 186 14.74 9.60 -5.44
N VAL A 187 14.76 8.82 -6.52
CA VAL A 187 15.97 8.30 -7.13
C VAL A 187 16.11 8.86 -8.54
N ASN A 188 17.24 9.52 -8.83
CA ASN A 188 17.54 9.98 -10.19
C ASN A 188 17.58 8.77 -11.15
N ASP A 189 16.96 8.87 -12.32
CA ASP A 189 17.09 7.86 -13.36
C ASP A 189 18.51 7.78 -13.94
N ASP A 190 18.76 6.78 -14.79
CA ASP A 190 20.12 6.53 -15.29
C ASP A 190 20.62 7.66 -16.20
N ALA A 191 19.73 8.26 -16.99
CA ALA A 191 20.07 9.38 -17.87
C ALA A 191 20.42 10.64 -17.07
N SER A 192 19.68 10.95 -16.01
CA SER A 192 19.92 12.06 -15.09
C SER A 192 21.24 11.88 -14.35
N VAL A 193 21.53 10.67 -13.86
CA VAL A 193 22.81 10.39 -13.20
C VAL A 193 23.99 10.52 -14.17
N SER A 194 23.87 10.03 -15.41
CA SER A 194 24.90 10.15 -16.44
C SER A 194 25.18 11.62 -16.79
N ARG A 195 24.14 12.45 -16.93
CA ARG A 195 24.30 13.90 -17.14
C ARG A 195 24.99 14.60 -15.96
N LEU A 196 24.66 14.19 -14.73
CA LEU A 196 25.19 14.81 -13.50
C LEU A 196 26.63 14.38 -13.18
N LYS A 197 26.98 13.12 -13.40
CA LYS A 197 28.25 12.53 -12.95
C LYS A 197 29.21 12.15 -14.08
N GLY A 198 28.77 12.29 -15.33
CA GLY A 198 29.56 11.98 -16.52
C GLY A 198 29.44 10.53 -17.00
N PRO A 199 30.10 10.22 -18.12
CA PRO A 199 30.01 8.91 -18.77
C PRO A 199 30.56 7.79 -17.87
N GLY A 200 29.90 6.64 -17.89
CA GLY A 200 30.24 5.48 -17.05
C GLY A 200 29.57 5.48 -15.67
N ARG A 201 28.60 6.37 -15.44
CA ARG A 201 27.71 6.39 -14.27
C ARG A 201 26.25 6.45 -14.73
N PRO A 202 25.29 5.84 -14.01
CA PRO A 202 25.49 5.05 -12.79
C PRO A 202 26.11 3.67 -13.09
N ILE A 203 26.64 3.01 -12.05
CA ILE A 203 27.11 1.62 -12.14
C ILE A 203 25.92 0.66 -12.07
N ASN A 204 24.94 0.98 -11.21
CA ASN A 204 23.72 0.21 -11.07
C ASN A 204 22.55 0.91 -11.76
N SER A 205 21.74 0.15 -12.50
CA SER A 205 20.52 0.68 -13.12
C SER A 205 19.54 1.20 -12.06
N VAL A 206 18.65 2.10 -12.48
CA VAL A 206 17.63 2.70 -11.61
C VAL A 206 16.81 1.64 -10.87
N ASP A 207 16.37 0.58 -11.57
CA ASP A 207 15.60 -0.50 -10.97
C ASP A 207 16.35 -1.20 -9.83
N ARG A 208 17.66 -1.46 -10.02
CA ARG A 208 18.49 -2.09 -8.99
C ARG A 208 18.68 -1.19 -7.79
N ARG A 209 18.94 0.10 -8.03
CA ARG A 209 19.11 1.08 -6.95
C ARG A 209 17.83 1.23 -6.13
N MET A 210 16.69 1.30 -6.81
CA MET A 210 15.39 1.39 -6.16
C MET A 210 15.05 0.13 -5.35
N ALA A 211 15.31 -1.06 -5.89
CA ALA A 211 15.06 -2.33 -5.19
C ALA A 211 15.89 -2.43 -3.89
N VAL A 212 17.15 -2.03 -3.91
CA VAL A 212 17.99 -2.03 -2.70
C VAL A 212 17.47 -1.02 -1.67
N LEU A 213 17.09 0.19 -2.10
CA LEU A 213 16.54 1.21 -1.21
C LEU A 213 15.21 0.76 -0.58
N ALA A 214 14.35 0.10 -1.34
CA ALA A 214 13.09 -0.45 -0.86
C ALA A 214 13.27 -1.53 0.22
N GLY A 215 14.43 -2.20 0.26
CA GLY A 215 14.77 -3.18 1.28
C GLY A 215 15.30 -2.57 2.59
N LEU A 216 15.53 -1.26 2.66
CA LEU A 216 16.04 -0.61 3.87
C LEU A 216 14.91 -0.30 4.86
N GLY A 217 15.07 -0.71 6.11
CA GLY A 217 14.03 -0.55 7.14
C GLY A 217 13.60 0.90 7.42
N ALA A 218 14.45 1.88 7.10
CA ALA A 218 14.15 3.31 7.24
C ALA A 218 13.33 3.90 6.08
N VAL A 219 13.25 3.21 4.94
CA VAL A 219 12.61 3.70 3.73
C VAL A 219 11.21 3.12 3.61
N ASP A 220 10.22 4.00 3.46
CA ASP A 220 8.84 3.57 3.24
C ASP A 220 8.57 3.51 1.73
N TRP A 221 8.83 4.58 0.97
CA TRP A 221 8.53 4.60 -0.47
C TRP A 221 9.70 5.03 -1.32
N VAL A 222 9.84 4.40 -2.49
CA VAL A 222 10.89 4.71 -3.46
C VAL A 222 10.26 5.03 -4.81
N ILE A 223 10.68 6.14 -5.43
CA ILE A 223 10.19 6.58 -6.74
C ILE A 223 11.36 7.08 -7.58
N SER A 224 11.34 6.84 -8.89
CA SER A 224 12.32 7.42 -9.82
C SER A 224 11.83 8.72 -10.46
N PHE A 225 12.76 9.58 -10.85
CA PHE A 225 12.45 10.79 -11.62
C PHE A 225 13.54 11.08 -12.66
N PRO A 226 13.17 11.49 -13.89
CA PRO A 226 14.12 11.73 -14.99
C PRO A 226 14.72 13.13 -15.03
N GLU A 227 14.12 14.11 -14.34
CA GLU A 227 14.53 15.50 -14.38
C GLU A 227 15.90 15.73 -13.70
N ALA A 228 16.49 16.90 -13.95
CA ALA A 228 17.74 17.30 -13.30
C ALA A 228 17.53 17.61 -11.81
N THR A 229 16.35 18.12 -11.45
CA THR A 229 15.96 18.50 -10.10
C THR A 229 14.64 17.82 -9.71
N PRO A 230 14.40 17.54 -8.42
CA PRO A 230 13.17 16.91 -7.95
C PRO A 230 11.99 17.90 -7.83
N GLU A 231 12.09 19.12 -8.35
CA GLU A 231 11.13 20.23 -8.06
C GLU A 231 9.71 19.93 -8.55
N ASN A 232 9.59 19.31 -9.72
CA ASN A 232 8.31 18.85 -10.26
C ASN A 232 7.67 17.81 -9.33
N LEU A 233 8.48 16.84 -8.87
CA LEU A 233 8.01 15.81 -7.95
C LEU A 233 7.65 16.40 -6.57
N LEU A 234 8.45 17.34 -6.06
CA LEU A 234 8.17 18.04 -4.80
C LEU A 234 6.87 18.83 -4.86
N SER A 235 6.56 19.47 -5.99
CA SER A 235 5.33 20.25 -6.18
C SER A 235 4.07 19.37 -6.15
N GLN A 236 4.20 18.09 -6.53
CA GLN A 236 3.12 17.11 -6.54
C GLN A 236 3.00 16.39 -5.19
N VAL A 237 4.12 15.90 -4.66
CA VAL A 237 4.21 15.16 -3.39
C VAL A 237 3.91 16.06 -2.20
N LYS A 238 4.40 17.30 -2.20
CA LYS A 238 4.31 18.29 -1.11
C LYS A 238 4.65 17.69 0.27
N PRO A 239 5.89 17.20 0.48
CA PRO A 239 6.30 16.62 1.77
C PRO A 239 6.34 17.67 2.90
N ASP A 240 6.13 17.24 4.15
CA ASP A 240 6.22 18.09 5.35
C ASP A 240 7.67 18.45 5.69
N VAL A 241 8.60 17.55 5.37
CA VAL A 241 10.04 17.75 5.59
C VAL A 241 10.83 17.36 4.33
N LEU A 242 11.61 18.29 3.81
CA LEU A 242 12.66 18.02 2.84
C LEU A 242 14.00 17.87 3.56
N VAL A 243 14.61 16.70 3.41
CA VAL A 243 15.90 16.37 4.01
C VAL A 243 16.97 16.31 2.93
N LYS A 244 18.11 16.93 3.21
CA LYS A 244 19.33 16.81 2.42
C LYS A 244 20.53 16.48 3.30
N GLY A 245 21.40 15.61 2.78
CA GLY A 245 22.69 15.30 3.39
C GLY A 245 23.79 16.16 2.79
N GLY A 246 24.73 16.60 3.61
CA GLY A 246 25.94 17.29 3.17
C GLY A 246 26.15 18.67 3.79
N ASP A 247 27.21 19.34 3.37
CA ASP A 247 27.62 20.67 3.89
C ASP A 247 26.93 21.83 3.16
N TYR A 248 25.72 21.59 2.66
CA TYR A 248 24.95 22.61 1.94
C TYR A 248 24.39 23.65 2.91
N GLY A 249 24.46 24.92 2.54
CA GLY A 249 23.60 25.93 3.15
C GLY A 249 22.14 25.59 2.86
N ILE A 250 21.22 25.87 3.80
CA ILE A 250 19.77 25.61 3.61
C ILE A 250 19.27 26.27 2.31
N ASP A 251 19.83 27.43 1.95
CA ASP A 251 19.47 28.20 0.76
C ASP A 251 20.01 27.61 -0.55
N GLN A 252 20.86 26.58 -0.49
CA GLN A 252 21.37 25.84 -1.65
C GLN A 252 20.60 24.54 -1.89
N VAL A 253 19.64 24.21 -1.03
CA VAL A 253 18.81 23.01 -1.17
C VAL A 253 17.78 23.23 -2.27
N VAL A 254 18.00 22.56 -3.40
CA VAL A 254 17.05 22.56 -4.53
C VAL A 254 15.66 22.11 -4.06
N GLY A 255 14.65 22.93 -4.35
CA GLY A 255 13.26 22.73 -3.90
C GLY A 255 12.94 23.30 -2.52
N ALA A 256 13.88 23.93 -1.81
CA ALA A 256 13.63 24.53 -0.49
C ALA A 256 12.52 25.59 -0.52
N ASP A 257 12.51 26.46 -1.52
CA ASP A 257 11.50 27.52 -1.66
C ASP A 257 10.10 26.95 -1.90
N ILE A 258 10.00 25.86 -2.67
CA ILE A 258 8.74 25.15 -2.91
C ILE A 258 8.20 24.62 -1.58
N VAL A 259 9.04 23.90 -0.82
CA VAL A 259 8.64 23.26 0.43
C VAL A 259 8.27 24.28 1.50
N LYS A 260 9.09 25.32 1.67
CA LYS A 260 8.79 26.44 2.59
C LYS A 260 7.54 27.21 2.16
N GLY A 261 7.29 27.35 0.86
CA GLY A 261 6.18 28.12 0.29
C GLY A 261 4.79 27.63 0.70
N TYR A 262 4.65 26.33 1.02
CA TYR A 262 3.41 25.77 1.56
C TYR A 262 3.48 25.43 3.07
N GLY A 263 4.54 25.88 3.77
CA GLY A 263 4.70 25.70 5.21
C GLY A 263 5.47 24.45 5.65
N GLY A 264 6.06 23.70 4.70
CA GLY A 264 6.96 22.60 5.00
C GLY A 264 8.32 23.07 5.54
N THR A 265 9.11 22.13 6.04
CA THR A 265 10.42 22.41 6.66
C THR A 265 11.56 21.80 5.85
N VAL A 266 12.72 22.46 5.87
CA VAL A 266 13.94 21.95 5.22
C VAL A 266 14.97 21.65 6.30
N LYS A 267 15.57 20.46 6.24
CA LYS A 267 16.60 19.99 7.17
C LYS A 267 17.83 19.58 6.39
N VAL A 268 18.98 20.10 6.80
CA VAL A 268 20.29 19.64 6.33
C VAL A 268 20.90 18.79 7.43
N LEU A 269 21.18 17.53 7.12
CA LEU A 269 21.79 16.56 8.03
C LEU A 269 23.29 16.50 7.76
N GLY A 270 24.07 16.50 8.85
CA GLY A 270 25.52 16.38 8.77
C GLY A 270 25.94 15.06 8.13
N LEU A 271 27.00 15.10 7.32
CA LEU A 271 27.62 13.90 6.78
C LEU A 271 28.27 13.10 7.91
N VAL A 272 27.97 11.81 7.98
CA VAL A 272 28.79 10.88 8.75
C VAL A 272 30.10 10.70 7.97
N GLU A 273 31.21 11.18 8.54
CA GLU A 273 32.55 10.94 8.00
C GLU A 273 32.82 9.43 7.97
N ASN A 274 32.85 8.86 6.76
CA ASN A 274 33.73 7.77 6.29
C ASN A 274 33.06 6.97 5.17
N SER A 275 33.47 7.25 3.92
CA SER A 275 33.21 6.50 2.67
C SER A 275 32.21 7.18 1.75
N SER A 276 32.71 7.73 0.63
CA SER A 276 31.89 8.10 -0.52
C SER A 276 31.95 7.00 -1.59
N THR A 277 30.89 6.84 -2.38
CA THR A 277 30.87 5.89 -3.52
C THR A 277 32.04 6.11 -4.49
N THR A 278 32.49 7.36 -4.67
CA THR A 278 33.66 7.69 -5.49
C THR A 278 34.95 7.13 -4.88
N ALA A 279 35.14 7.29 -3.56
CA ALA A 279 36.31 6.77 -2.87
C ALA A 279 36.39 5.23 -2.92
N ILE A 280 35.25 4.53 -2.85
CA ILE A 280 35.20 3.06 -3.00
C ILE A 280 35.65 2.65 -4.40
N VAL A 281 35.13 3.30 -5.44
CA VAL A 281 35.47 2.99 -6.85
C VAL A 281 36.93 3.32 -7.17
N GLU A 282 37.45 4.44 -6.67
CA GLU A 282 38.86 4.81 -6.84
C GLU A 282 39.80 3.82 -6.15
N LYS A 283 39.42 3.31 -4.98
CA LYS A 283 40.20 2.29 -4.26
C LYS A 283 40.25 0.97 -5.04
N ILE A 284 39.18 0.60 -5.75
CA ILE A 284 39.16 -0.57 -6.63
C ILE A 284 40.04 -0.35 -7.87
N ARG A 285 40.04 0.85 -8.48
CA ARG A 285 40.85 1.16 -9.68
C ARG A 285 42.35 1.29 -9.42
N LYS A 286 42.76 1.51 -8.16
CA LYS A 286 44.17 1.62 -7.74
C LYS A 286 44.81 0.28 -7.38
N ASN A 287 44.03 -0.79 -7.28
CA ASN A 287 44.48 -2.18 -7.10
C ASN A 287 44.32 -2.95 -8.41
#